data_AF-A0A838VY92-F1
#
_entry.id   AF-A0A838VY92-F1
#
_cell.length_a   1.000
_cell.length_b   1.000
_cell.length_c   1.000
_cell.angle_alpha   90.00
_cell.angle_beta   90.00
_cell.angle_gamma   90.00
#
_symmetry.space_group_name_H-M   'P 1'
#
loop_
_entity.id
_entity.type
_entity.pdbx_description
1 polymer ?
#
loop_
_entity_poly.entity_id
_entity_poly.type
_entity_poly.pdbx_seq_one_letter_code
_entity_poly.pdbx_strand_id
1 'polypeptide(L)'
;MSSNPKIPDFDANLIISEAETIASASAEMFWNESVKTVLSVCCSLPDALFPTLKGCNSRSDYITKWLKKYFGGYNNRPSKRKSKKIGTVSDEIIDIILSARLPDLSIDNINKIKSAHRLSMSAENILGLLLEEYLAEKLSSYGWYCAWGETMNKVDFCTQAGELLQIKNRSNSENSSSSSVRRGTQIRKWHRVNASNGVYYWKELNQLIGESELSEENFSVFVRQTITENPSALYVEDSNYWI
;
A
#
# COMPACT_ATOMS: atom_id res chain seq x y z
N MET A 1 7.49 15.63 -26.77
CA MET A 1 7.05 14.26 -27.11
C MET A 1 5.59 14.17 -26.73
N SER A 2 4.71 13.95 -27.72
CA SER A 2 3.27 13.78 -27.48
C SER A 2 3.07 12.51 -26.65
N SER A 3 2.76 12.66 -25.36
CA SER A 3 2.35 11.52 -24.54
C SER A 3 0.93 11.16 -24.96
N ASN A 4 0.73 9.96 -25.51
CA ASN A 4 -0.61 9.43 -25.68
C ASN A 4 -1.38 9.56 -24.36
N PRO A 5 -2.64 10.01 -24.39
CA PRO A 5 -3.43 10.13 -23.18
C PRO A 5 -3.52 8.76 -22.50
N LYS A 6 -3.31 8.72 -21.18
CA LYS A 6 -3.36 7.47 -20.40
C LYS A 6 -4.72 6.77 -20.50
N ILE A 7 -5.76 7.57 -20.72
CA ILE A 7 -7.15 7.14 -20.90
C ILE A 7 -7.57 7.61 -22.31
N PRO A 8 -7.97 6.68 -23.21
CA PRO A 8 -8.57 7.05 -24.49
C PRO A 8 -9.84 7.90 -24.28
N ASP A 9 -10.05 8.93 -25.11
CA ASP A 9 -11.24 9.80 -25.09
C ASP A 9 -11.59 10.36 -23.70
N PHE A 10 -10.58 10.94 -23.04
CA PHE A 10 -10.70 11.47 -21.69
C PHE A 10 -11.78 12.55 -21.58
N ASP A 11 -12.77 12.30 -20.72
CA ASP A 11 -13.78 13.25 -20.28
C ASP A 11 -14.09 12.93 -18.81
N ALA A 12 -13.80 13.88 -17.91
CA ALA A 12 -13.93 13.66 -16.47
C ALA A 12 -15.36 13.31 -16.05
N ASN A 13 -16.37 14.00 -16.60
CA ASN A 13 -17.77 13.79 -16.21
C ASN A 13 -18.26 12.42 -16.69
N LEU A 14 -17.90 12.05 -17.92
CA LEU A 14 -18.24 10.73 -18.47
C LEU A 14 -17.47 9.62 -17.75
N ILE A 15 -16.22 9.85 -17.31
CA ILE A 15 -15.47 8.87 -16.51
C ILE A 15 -16.19 8.57 -15.19
N ILE A 16 -16.64 9.62 -14.48
CA ILE A 16 -17.31 9.45 -13.20
C ILE A 16 -18.67 8.74 -13.37
N SER A 17 -19.49 9.18 -14.33
CA SER A 17 -20.83 8.57 -14.53
C SER A 17 -20.75 7.13 -15.06
N GLU A 18 -19.77 6.84 -15.91
CA GLU A 18 -19.54 5.49 -16.43
C GLU A 18 -18.99 4.56 -15.34
N ALA A 19 -18.09 5.05 -14.49
CA ALA A 19 -17.59 4.29 -13.33
C ALA A 19 -18.70 3.97 -12.33
N GLU A 20 -19.58 4.93 -12.04
CA GLU A 20 -20.77 4.73 -11.19
C GLU A 20 -21.69 3.65 -11.77
N THR A 21 -21.94 3.70 -13.08
CA THR A 21 -22.77 2.71 -13.77
C THR A 21 -22.17 1.31 -13.70
N ILE A 22 -20.87 1.17 -14.00
CA ILE A 22 -20.15 -0.11 -13.96
C ILE A 22 -20.13 -0.68 -12.53
N ALA A 23 -19.80 0.15 -11.54
CA ALA A 23 -19.72 -0.28 -10.15
C ALA A 23 -21.10 -0.69 -9.61
N SER A 24 -22.15 0.08 -9.92
CA SER A 24 -23.52 -0.20 -9.45
C SER A 24 -24.14 -1.44 -10.10
N ALA A 25 -23.66 -1.83 -11.29
CA ALA A 25 -24.09 -3.05 -11.98
C ALA A 25 -23.37 -4.32 -11.48
N SER A 26 -22.33 -4.19 -10.63
CA SER A 26 -21.55 -5.32 -10.11
C SER A 26 -21.86 -5.58 -8.64
N ALA A 27 -22.16 -6.84 -8.29
CA ALA A 27 -22.37 -7.24 -6.90
C ALA A 27 -21.09 -7.22 -6.03
N GLU A 28 -19.91 -7.14 -6.65
CA GLU A 28 -18.60 -7.16 -5.96
C GLU A 28 -18.03 -5.75 -5.71
N MET A 29 -18.69 -4.73 -6.24
CA MET A 29 -18.25 -3.34 -6.21
C MET A 29 -19.25 -2.49 -5.42
N PHE A 30 -18.80 -1.33 -4.96
CA PHE A 30 -19.65 -0.33 -4.34
C PHE A 30 -19.30 1.05 -4.88
N TRP A 31 -20.28 1.92 -4.99
CA TRP A 31 -20.06 3.32 -5.35
C TRP A 31 -20.36 4.20 -4.14
N ASN A 32 -19.31 4.66 -3.47
CA ASN A 32 -19.41 5.55 -2.31
C ASN A 32 -18.44 6.73 -2.45
N GLU A 33 -18.48 7.64 -1.48
CA GLU A 33 -17.63 8.85 -1.48
C GLU A 33 -16.13 8.54 -1.57
N SER A 34 -15.66 7.40 -1.08
CA SER A 34 -14.25 7.00 -1.20
C SER A 34 -13.86 6.74 -2.65
N VAL A 35 -14.57 5.84 -3.34
CA VAL A 35 -14.25 5.48 -4.74
C VAL A 35 -14.41 6.71 -5.64
N LYS A 36 -15.51 7.44 -5.44
CA LYS A 36 -15.84 8.65 -6.19
C LYS A 36 -14.76 9.72 -6.01
N THR A 37 -14.36 10.03 -4.77
CA THR A 37 -13.34 11.04 -4.50
C THR A 37 -12.00 10.67 -5.14
N VAL A 38 -11.53 9.44 -4.95
CA VAL A 38 -10.25 8.99 -5.51
C VAL A 38 -10.27 9.10 -7.04
N LEU A 39 -11.35 8.69 -7.70
CA LEU A 39 -11.47 8.80 -9.15
C LEU A 39 -11.57 10.26 -9.62
N SER A 40 -12.35 11.10 -8.93
CA SER A 40 -12.47 12.54 -9.24
C SER A 40 -11.15 13.27 -9.10
N VAL A 41 -10.36 12.97 -8.06
CA VAL A 41 -9.04 13.55 -7.87
C VAL A 41 -8.11 13.11 -9.00
N CYS A 42 -8.13 11.84 -9.43
CA CYS A 42 -7.39 11.42 -10.63
C CYS A 42 -7.75 12.25 -11.87
N CYS A 43 -9.05 12.53 -12.09
CA CYS A 43 -9.52 13.34 -13.21
C CYS A 43 -9.05 14.79 -13.18
N SER A 44 -8.70 15.34 -12.01
CA SER A 44 -8.20 16.72 -11.88
C SER A 44 -6.78 16.91 -12.44
N LEU A 45 -5.96 15.85 -12.39
CA LEU A 45 -4.57 15.85 -12.86
C LEU A 45 -4.27 14.53 -13.58
N PRO A 46 -4.92 14.25 -14.72
CA PRO A 46 -4.99 12.91 -15.29
C PRO A 46 -3.63 12.37 -15.72
N ASP A 47 -2.76 13.21 -16.28
CA ASP A 47 -1.41 12.81 -16.69
C ASP A 47 -0.50 12.46 -15.51
N ALA A 48 -0.70 13.08 -14.35
CA ALA A 48 0.12 12.84 -13.17
C ALA A 48 -0.42 11.65 -12.35
N LEU A 49 -1.73 11.62 -12.09
CA LEU A 49 -2.32 10.76 -11.07
C LEU A 49 -2.82 9.42 -11.59
N PHE A 50 -3.36 9.33 -12.81
CA PHE A 50 -3.81 8.04 -13.31
C PHE A 50 -2.64 7.08 -13.54
N PRO A 51 -2.74 5.80 -13.12
CA PRO A 51 -1.74 4.80 -13.43
C PRO A 51 -1.76 4.44 -14.91
N THR A 52 -0.62 3.98 -15.43
CA THR A 52 -0.58 3.41 -16.77
C THR A 52 -1.17 1.99 -16.73
N LEU A 53 -2.33 1.79 -17.36
CA LEU A 53 -2.98 0.49 -17.49
C LEU A 53 -2.81 -0.02 -18.93
N LYS A 54 -2.13 -1.16 -19.10
CA LYS A 54 -1.83 -1.72 -20.43
C LYS A 54 -3.08 -2.31 -21.11
N GLY A 55 -3.12 -2.22 -22.43
CA GLY A 55 -4.13 -2.85 -23.29
C GLY A 55 -5.54 -2.31 -23.09
N CYS A 56 -5.71 -1.01 -22.87
CA CYS A 56 -7.01 -0.35 -22.83
C CYS A 56 -7.30 0.22 -24.22
N ASN A 57 -8.38 -0.24 -24.86
CA ASN A 57 -8.74 0.19 -26.22
C ASN A 57 -9.81 1.29 -26.20
N SER A 58 -10.46 1.50 -25.06
CA SER A 58 -11.49 2.51 -24.85
C SER A 58 -11.41 3.10 -23.43
N ARG A 59 -12.12 4.20 -23.21
CA ARG A 59 -12.38 4.75 -21.87
C ARG A 59 -13.03 3.72 -20.95
N SER A 60 -14.03 2.99 -21.43
CA SER A 60 -14.76 1.97 -20.68
C SER A 60 -13.85 0.85 -20.16
N ASP A 61 -12.94 0.37 -21.03
CA ASP A 61 -11.96 -0.64 -20.67
C ASP A 61 -11.03 -0.14 -19.56
N TYR A 62 -10.59 1.11 -19.68
CA TYR A 62 -9.72 1.73 -18.69
C TYR A 62 -10.43 1.85 -17.34
N ILE A 63 -11.66 2.39 -17.31
CA ILE A 63 -12.47 2.55 -16.10
C ILE A 63 -12.71 1.19 -15.44
N THR A 64 -13.10 0.18 -16.22
CA THR A 64 -13.31 -1.18 -15.72
C THR A 64 -12.05 -1.74 -15.06
N LYS A 65 -10.89 -1.56 -15.68
CA LYS A 65 -9.60 -2.00 -15.12
C LYS A 65 -9.21 -1.21 -13.88
N TRP A 66 -9.46 0.11 -13.88
CA TRP A 66 -9.19 0.97 -12.74
C TRP A 66 -10.04 0.56 -11.53
N LEU A 67 -11.35 0.32 -11.72
CA LEU A 67 -12.26 -0.18 -10.67
C LEU A 67 -11.79 -1.55 -10.17
N LYS A 68 -11.48 -2.50 -11.06
CA LYS A 68 -10.92 -3.81 -10.67
C LYS A 68 -9.64 -3.66 -9.85
N LYS A 69 -8.77 -2.70 -10.18
CA LYS A 69 -7.55 -2.40 -9.42
C LYS A 69 -7.88 -1.83 -8.03
N TYR A 70 -8.83 -0.89 -7.94
CA TYR A 70 -9.32 -0.31 -6.68
C TYR A 70 -9.89 -1.39 -5.75
N PHE A 71 -10.91 -2.13 -6.21
CA PHE A 71 -11.58 -3.14 -5.40
C PHE A 71 -10.67 -4.35 -5.14
N GLY A 72 -9.77 -4.68 -6.06
CA GLY A 72 -8.73 -5.67 -5.83
C GLY A 72 -7.82 -5.29 -4.67
N GLY A 73 -7.41 -4.03 -4.57
CA GLY A 73 -6.67 -3.50 -3.43
C GLY A 73 -7.49 -3.57 -2.13
N TYR A 74 -8.71 -3.03 -2.15
CA TYR A 74 -9.59 -2.99 -0.97
C TYR A 74 -9.95 -4.39 -0.44
N ASN A 75 -10.22 -5.35 -1.32
CA ASN A 75 -10.56 -6.72 -0.95
C ASN A 75 -9.34 -7.57 -0.57
N ASN A 76 -8.13 -7.11 -0.89
CA ASN A 76 -6.87 -7.76 -0.54
C ASN A 76 -6.08 -7.03 0.57
N ARG A 77 -6.78 -6.21 1.37
CA ARG A 77 -6.21 -5.62 2.59
C ARG A 77 -5.93 -6.69 3.66
N PRO A 78 -4.99 -6.46 4.58
CA PRO A 78 -4.61 -7.39 5.66
C PRO A 78 -5.78 -8.09 6.37
N SER A 79 -6.86 -7.40 6.74
CA SER A 79 -8.00 -8.05 7.42
C SER A 79 -8.74 -9.12 6.59
N LYS A 80 -8.58 -9.14 5.26
CA LYS A 80 -9.31 -10.06 4.36
C LYS A 80 -8.42 -10.99 3.56
N ARG A 81 -7.17 -10.58 3.31
CA ARG A 81 -6.30 -11.28 2.36
C ARG A 81 -5.83 -12.63 2.89
N LYS A 82 -5.39 -13.46 1.96
CA LYS A 82 -4.52 -14.60 2.21
C LYS A 82 -3.14 -14.29 1.64
N SER A 83 -2.10 -14.37 2.46
CA SER A 83 -0.73 -14.17 1.98
C SER A 83 -0.26 -15.31 1.09
N LYS A 84 0.56 -14.95 0.10
CA LYS A 84 1.13 -15.91 -0.85
C LYS A 84 2.34 -16.59 -0.21
N LYS A 85 2.61 -17.82 -0.63
CA LYS A 85 3.84 -18.53 -0.27
C LYS A 85 5.05 -17.73 -0.75
N ILE A 86 6.12 -17.71 0.04
CA ILE A 86 7.40 -17.13 -0.37
C ILE A 86 7.96 -18.00 -1.50
N GLY A 87 8.08 -17.44 -2.70
CA GLY A 87 8.59 -18.16 -3.87
C GLY A 87 10.12 -18.17 -3.99
N THR A 88 10.82 -17.41 -3.16
CA THR A 88 12.28 -17.29 -3.20
C THR A 88 12.94 -18.37 -2.34
N VAL A 89 13.95 -19.03 -2.88
CA VAL A 89 14.82 -19.96 -2.13
C VAL A 89 16.00 -19.17 -1.55
N SER A 90 16.48 -19.56 -0.36
CA SER A 90 17.67 -18.93 0.24
C SER A 90 18.92 -19.26 -0.56
N ASP A 91 19.80 -18.29 -0.74
CA ASP A 91 21.12 -18.51 -1.36
C ASP A 91 22.06 -19.21 -0.36
N GLU A 92 22.67 -20.32 -0.77
CA GLU A 92 23.59 -21.12 0.05
C GLU A 92 24.86 -20.34 0.41
N ILE A 93 25.27 -19.33 -0.38
CA ILE A 93 26.45 -18.52 -0.07
C ILE A 93 26.29 -17.75 1.24
N ILE A 94 25.06 -17.45 1.65
CA ILE A 94 24.76 -16.77 2.92
C ILE A 94 25.22 -17.63 4.10
N ASP A 95 25.04 -18.95 4.02
CA ASP A 95 25.46 -19.90 5.06
C ASP A 95 26.98 -19.90 5.20
N ILE A 96 27.69 -19.85 4.06
CA ILE A 96 29.16 -19.76 4.00
C ILE A 96 29.65 -18.44 4.61
N ILE A 97 29.02 -17.31 4.27
CA ILE A 97 29.37 -15.99 4.82
C ILE A 97 29.20 -15.97 6.33
N LEU A 98 28.06 -16.47 6.84
CA LEU A 98 27.77 -16.53 8.28
C LEU A 98 28.77 -17.43 9.00
N SER A 99 29.03 -18.63 8.47
CA SER A 99 29.97 -19.59 9.06
C SER A 99 31.41 -19.06 9.06
N ALA A 100 31.83 -18.37 7.99
CA ALA A 100 33.16 -17.78 7.90
C ALA A 100 33.35 -16.64 8.91
N ARG A 101 32.29 -15.85 9.18
CA ARG A 101 32.36 -14.73 10.14
C ARG A 101 32.20 -15.19 11.59
N LEU A 102 31.39 -16.22 11.82
CA LEU A 102 31.06 -16.77 13.13
C LEU A 102 31.33 -18.29 13.12
N PRO A 103 32.60 -18.73 13.27
CA PRO A 103 32.97 -20.15 13.15
C PRO A 103 32.29 -21.07 14.18
N ASP A 104 31.93 -20.54 15.34
CA ASP A 104 31.25 -21.28 16.41
C ASP A 104 29.72 -21.39 16.20
N LEU A 105 29.19 -20.78 15.13
CA LEU A 105 27.77 -20.85 14.81
C LEU A 105 27.41 -22.23 14.26
N SER A 106 26.61 -22.99 15.01
CA SER A 106 26.16 -24.31 14.57
C SER A 106 25.26 -24.24 13.33
N ILE A 107 25.21 -25.34 12.57
CA ILE A 107 24.32 -25.51 11.42
C ILE A 107 22.85 -25.32 11.82
N ASP A 108 22.45 -25.82 13.00
CA ASP A 108 21.09 -25.61 13.53
C ASP A 108 20.78 -24.13 13.77
N ASN A 109 21.73 -23.35 14.29
CA ASN A 109 21.56 -21.90 14.46
C ASN A 109 21.51 -21.17 13.12
N ILE A 110 22.27 -21.59 12.12
CA ILE A 110 22.17 -21.04 10.75
C ILE A 110 20.77 -21.27 10.18
N ASN A 111 20.22 -22.48 10.34
CA ASN A 111 18.87 -22.80 9.90
C ASN A 111 17.80 -21.95 10.63
N LYS A 112 17.93 -21.77 11.95
CA LYS A 112 17.06 -20.86 12.73
C LYS A 112 17.10 -19.43 12.21
N ILE A 113 18.30 -18.91 11.93
CA ILE A 113 18.48 -17.55 11.39
C ILE A 113 17.75 -17.40 10.05
N LYS A 114 17.87 -18.40 9.16
CA LYS A 114 17.19 -18.40 7.85
C LYS A 114 15.67 -18.42 8.03
N SER A 115 15.14 -19.29 8.87
CA SER A 115 13.70 -19.35 9.16
C SER A 115 13.19 -18.05 9.76
N ALA A 116 13.91 -17.45 10.71
CA ALA A 116 13.56 -16.18 11.34
C ALA A 116 13.61 -15.02 10.34
N HIS A 117 14.64 -14.97 9.50
CA HIS A 117 14.80 -13.93 8.48
C HIS A 117 13.65 -13.97 7.48
N ARG A 118 13.28 -15.16 6.98
CA ARG A 118 12.14 -15.34 6.06
C ARG A 118 10.82 -14.91 6.69
N LEU A 119 10.57 -15.31 7.93
CA LEU A 119 9.38 -14.89 8.67
C LEU A 119 9.35 -13.37 8.88
N SER A 120 10.51 -12.78 9.21
CA SER A 120 10.64 -11.33 9.38
C SER A 120 10.38 -10.59 8.07
N MET A 121 10.89 -11.06 6.93
CA MET A 121 10.57 -10.49 5.61
C MET A 121 9.08 -10.54 5.30
N SER A 122 8.40 -11.66 5.60
CA SER A 122 6.93 -11.74 5.47
C SER A 122 6.23 -10.68 6.32
N ALA A 123 6.67 -10.50 7.58
CA ALA A 123 6.10 -9.50 8.49
C ALA A 123 6.36 -8.06 8.01
N GLU A 124 7.57 -7.76 7.54
CA GLU A 124 7.93 -6.45 6.98
C GLU A 124 7.10 -6.11 5.73
N ASN A 125 6.86 -7.09 4.86
CA ASN A 125 6.07 -6.90 3.65
C ASN A 125 4.60 -6.57 3.94
N ILE A 126 4.01 -7.16 4.99
CA ILE A 126 2.62 -6.85 5.36
C ILE A 126 2.50 -5.58 6.21
N LEU A 127 3.56 -5.17 6.92
CA LEU A 127 3.55 -4.00 7.80
C LEU A 127 3.11 -2.71 7.10
N GLY A 128 3.56 -2.48 5.85
CA GLY A 128 3.12 -1.32 5.07
C GLY A 128 1.61 -1.34 4.79
N LEU A 129 1.07 -2.50 4.48
CA LEU A 129 -0.35 -2.68 4.17
C LEU A 129 -1.24 -2.59 5.41
N LEU A 130 -0.74 -3.06 6.56
CA LEU A 130 -1.41 -2.87 7.85
C LEU A 130 -1.51 -1.39 8.21
N LEU A 131 -0.44 -0.63 7.94
CA LEU A 131 -0.45 0.82 8.15
C LEU A 131 -1.44 1.53 7.24
N GLU A 132 -1.49 1.18 5.95
CA GLU A 132 -2.49 1.72 5.01
C GLU A 132 -3.92 1.38 5.44
N GLU A 133 -4.19 0.14 5.86
CA GLU A 133 -5.53 -0.26 6.31
C GLU A 133 -5.97 0.45 7.59
N TYR A 134 -5.09 0.49 8.60
CA TYR A 134 -5.33 1.23 9.83
C TYR A 134 -5.68 2.70 9.55
N LEU A 135 -4.88 3.34 8.68
CA LEU A 135 -5.11 4.73 8.32
C LEU A 135 -6.43 4.88 7.53
N ALA A 136 -6.74 3.99 6.59
CA ALA A 136 -8.01 4.05 5.85
C ALA A 136 -9.25 4.04 6.75
N GLU A 137 -9.22 3.26 7.84
CA GLU A 137 -10.32 3.26 8.82
C GLU A 137 -10.42 4.59 9.57
N LYS A 138 -9.29 5.12 10.07
CA LYS A 138 -9.29 6.33 10.90
C LYS A 138 -9.51 7.61 10.10
N LEU A 139 -8.85 7.74 8.96
CA LEU A 139 -8.77 8.96 8.16
C LEU A 139 -10.06 9.23 7.37
N SER A 140 -10.87 8.21 7.10
CA SER A 140 -12.12 8.34 6.34
C SER A 140 -13.10 9.36 6.95
N SER A 141 -13.20 9.40 8.28
CA SER A 141 -14.05 10.35 9.01
C SER A 141 -13.58 11.81 8.91
N TYR A 142 -12.32 12.03 8.49
CA TYR A 142 -11.72 13.35 8.24
C TYR A 142 -11.66 13.69 6.75
N GLY A 143 -12.36 12.93 5.90
CA GLY A 143 -12.43 13.17 4.45
C GLY A 143 -11.20 12.75 3.66
N TRP A 144 -10.32 11.94 4.26
CA TRP A 144 -9.15 11.36 3.60
C TRP A 144 -9.48 9.92 3.14
N TYR A 145 -9.35 9.67 1.85
CA TYR A 145 -9.73 8.40 1.24
C TYR A 145 -8.53 7.68 0.64
N CYS A 146 -8.42 6.38 0.92
CA CYS A 146 -7.32 5.56 0.44
C CYS A 146 -7.45 5.24 -1.06
N ALA A 147 -6.38 5.49 -1.81
CA ALA A 147 -6.22 5.15 -3.21
C ALA A 147 -5.86 3.65 -3.38
N TRP A 148 -6.79 2.79 -2.99
CA TRP A 148 -6.58 1.35 -2.91
C TRP A 148 -5.97 0.77 -4.18
N GLY A 149 -5.03 -0.14 -3.98
CA GLY A 149 -4.45 -0.96 -5.04
C GLY A 149 -3.60 -0.18 -6.03
N GLU A 150 -2.95 0.93 -5.66
CA GLU A 150 -2.14 1.78 -6.55
C GLU A 150 -2.97 2.39 -7.72
N THR A 151 -4.18 2.82 -7.41
CA THR A 151 -5.08 3.49 -8.36
C THR A 151 -4.73 4.95 -8.62
N MET A 152 -3.81 5.49 -7.82
CA MET A 152 -3.15 6.78 -8.01
C MET A 152 -1.63 6.61 -8.01
N ASN A 153 -0.93 7.27 -8.93
CA ASN A 153 0.53 7.23 -8.94
C ASN A 153 1.10 7.95 -7.72
N LYS A 154 1.87 7.21 -6.91
CA LYS A 154 2.66 7.75 -5.78
C LYS A 154 1.83 8.43 -4.68
N VAL A 155 0.52 8.20 -4.66
CA VAL A 155 -0.40 8.75 -3.67
C VAL A 155 -1.13 7.57 -3.04
N ASP A 156 -1.20 7.56 -1.72
CA ASP A 156 -1.88 6.53 -0.95
C ASP A 156 -3.22 7.05 -0.41
N PHE A 157 -3.32 8.36 -0.13
CA PHE A 157 -4.54 9.02 0.34
C PHE A 157 -4.78 10.36 -0.36
N CYS A 158 -6.04 10.71 -0.57
CA CYS A 158 -6.43 12.02 -1.05
C CYS A 158 -7.72 12.55 -0.41
N THR A 159 -7.94 13.85 -0.49
CA THR A 159 -9.19 14.51 -0.07
C THR A 159 -9.96 15.05 -1.28
N GLN A 160 -11.24 15.38 -1.09
CA GLN A 160 -12.04 16.04 -2.12
C GLN A 160 -11.48 17.41 -2.53
N ALA A 161 -10.74 18.08 -1.64
CA ALA A 161 -10.05 19.34 -1.94
C ALA A 161 -8.80 19.14 -2.82
N GLY A 162 -8.43 17.90 -3.15
CA GLY A 162 -7.27 17.58 -3.98
C GLY A 162 -5.96 17.53 -3.21
N GLU A 163 -6.00 17.46 -1.87
CA GLU A 163 -4.79 17.20 -1.09
C GLU A 163 -4.32 15.76 -1.30
N LEU A 164 -3.02 15.56 -1.40
CA LEU A 164 -2.41 14.27 -1.74
C LEU A 164 -1.39 13.89 -0.68
N LEU A 165 -1.48 12.66 -0.17
CA LEU A 165 -0.60 12.13 0.85
C LEU A 165 -0.04 10.77 0.44
N GLN A 166 1.27 10.65 0.60
CA GLN A 166 2.01 9.40 0.47
C GLN A 166 2.48 8.96 1.86
N ILE A 167 2.18 7.72 2.21
CA ILE A 167 2.54 7.07 3.46
C ILE A 167 3.76 6.18 3.23
N LYS A 168 4.67 6.19 4.19
CA LYS A 168 5.78 5.25 4.27
C LYS A 168 5.88 4.67 5.66
N ASN A 169 6.25 3.41 5.78
CA ASN A 169 6.52 2.84 7.09
C ASN A 169 7.81 3.43 7.70
N ARG A 170 8.90 3.55 6.92
CA ARG A 170 10.17 4.14 7.38
C ARG A 170 10.61 5.34 6.53
N SER A 171 11.42 6.22 7.12
CA SER A 171 11.99 7.39 6.44
C SER A 171 12.90 7.02 5.26
N ASN A 172 13.58 5.87 5.33
CA ASN A 172 14.50 5.37 4.30
C ASN A 172 13.87 4.42 3.27
N SER A 173 12.54 4.27 3.26
CA SER A 173 11.84 3.40 2.31
C SER A 173 11.81 3.91 0.86
N GLU A 174 12.59 4.93 0.52
CA GLU A 174 12.83 5.40 -0.86
C GLU A 174 14.25 4.99 -1.28
N ASN A 175 14.36 4.14 -2.30
CA ASN A 175 15.59 3.98 -3.06
C ASN A 175 15.83 5.23 -3.95
N SER A 176 17.07 5.48 -4.36
CA SER A 176 17.44 6.65 -5.17
C SER A 176 16.69 6.77 -6.52
N SER A 177 16.03 5.70 -6.98
CA SER A 177 15.19 5.68 -8.19
C SER A 177 13.74 6.14 -7.97
N SER A 178 13.26 6.23 -6.72
CA SER A 178 11.88 6.67 -6.39
C SER A 178 11.76 8.16 -6.04
N SER A 179 12.88 8.84 -5.79
CA SER A 179 12.94 10.27 -5.45
C SER A 179 12.76 11.20 -6.65
N SER A 180 13.06 10.74 -7.87
CA SER A 180 12.84 11.49 -9.10
C SER A 180 11.39 11.33 -9.57
N VAL A 181 10.54 12.29 -9.20
CA VAL A 181 9.49 12.96 -10.01
C VAL A 181 8.59 13.64 -8.98
N ARG A 182 8.89 14.91 -8.68
CA ARG A 182 7.99 15.86 -8.00
C ARG A 182 8.03 17.23 -8.71
N ARG A 183 8.09 17.20 -10.05
CA ARG A 183 7.83 18.39 -10.86
C ARG A 183 6.34 18.40 -11.18
N GLY A 184 5.58 19.25 -10.49
CA GLY A 184 4.19 19.57 -10.85
C GLY A 184 3.08 19.12 -9.89
N THR A 185 3.35 18.34 -8.84
CA THR A 185 2.33 17.96 -7.83
C THR A 185 2.84 18.13 -6.39
N GLN A 186 2.05 18.74 -5.52
CA GLN A 186 2.35 18.86 -4.08
C GLN A 186 1.87 17.61 -3.32
N ILE A 187 2.47 16.45 -3.61
CA ILE A 187 2.22 15.23 -2.83
C ILE A 187 3.00 15.34 -1.51
N ARG A 188 2.28 15.46 -0.39
CA ARG A 188 2.87 15.43 0.95
C ARG A 188 3.35 14.02 1.24
N LYS A 189 4.52 13.89 1.85
CA LYS A 189 5.07 12.59 2.27
C LYS A 189 5.09 12.56 3.78
N TRP A 190 4.50 11.51 4.36
CA TRP A 190 4.59 11.20 5.77
C TRP A 190 5.22 9.82 5.95
N HIS A 191 5.92 9.62 7.06
CA HIS A 191 6.47 8.31 7.40
C HIS A 191 6.24 8.00 8.87
N ARG A 192 5.95 6.74 9.20
CA ARG A 192 5.63 6.35 10.58
C ARG A 192 6.82 6.44 11.52
N VAL A 193 7.97 5.88 11.13
CA VAL A 193 9.17 5.83 11.98
C VAL A 193 10.43 6.31 11.26
N ASN A 194 11.29 7.05 11.97
CA ASN A 194 12.61 7.39 11.48
C ASN A 194 13.53 6.17 11.49
N ALA A 195 14.18 5.87 10.38
CA ALA A 195 15.10 4.74 10.29
C ALA A 195 16.39 4.89 11.12
N SER A 196 16.84 6.11 11.43
CA SER A 196 18.12 6.34 12.12
C SER A 196 18.00 6.44 13.65
N ASN A 197 16.87 6.95 14.16
CA ASN A 197 16.69 7.20 15.59
C ASN A 197 15.42 6.57 16.19
N GLY A 198 14.60 5.88 15.40
CA GLY A 198 13.41 5.18 15.87
C GLY A 198 12.25 6.07 16.31
N VAL A 199 12.33 7.39 16.12
CA VAL A 199 11.26 8.33 16.49
C VAL A 199 10.03 8.13 15.60
N TYR A 200 8.84 8.12 16.22
CA TYR A 200 7.56 8.05 15.53
C TYR A 200 6.99 9.44 15.21
N TYR A 201 6.38 9.60 14.04
CA TYR A 201 5.86 10.89 13.54
C TYR A 201 4.32 11.01 13.56
N TRP A 202 3.65 10.30 14.47
CA TRP A 202 2.19 10.33 14.56
C TRP A 202 1.65 11.74 14.84
N LYS A 203 2.39 12.56 15.60
CA LYS A 203 2.02 13.93 15.94
C LYS A 203 1.89 14.81 14.69
N GLU A 204 2.79 14.67 13.74
CA GLU A 204 2.80 15.41 12.49
C GLU A 204 1.61 15.02 11.61
N LEU A 205 1.24 13.73 11.58
CA LEU A 205 0.05 13.28 10.85
C LEU A 205 -1.23 13.80 11.50
N ASN A 206 -1.33 13.71 12.82
CA ASN A 206 -2.42 14.27 13.61
C ASN A 206 -2.62 15.76 13.31
N GLN A 207 -1.55 16.55 13.33
CA GLN A 207 -1.59 17.98 12.96
C GLN A 207 -2.04 18.21 11.52
N LEU A 208 -1.62 17.36 10.58
CA LEU A 208 -2.02 17.48 9.18
C LEU A 208 -3.51 17.24 8.97
N ILE A 209 -4.09 16.24 9.65
CA ILE A 209 -5.49 15.85 9.45
C ILE A 209 -6.47 16.56 10.40
N GLY A 210 -5.95 17.29 11.39
CA GLY A 210 -6.77 17.94 12.42
C GLY A 210 -7.27 16.97 13.50
N GLU A 211 -6.50 15.92 13.79
CA GLU A 211 -6.82 14.84 14.73
C GLU A 211 -5.80 14.76 15.88
N SER A 212 -6.10 14.00 16.93
CA SER A 212 -5.19 13.82 18.08
C SER A 212 -5.01 12.36 18.54
N GLU A 213 -5.80 11.41 18.05
CA GLU A 213 -5.82 10.04 18.55
C GLU A 213 -4.89 9.06 17.80
N LEU A 214 -4.30 9.43 16.66
CA LEU A 214 -3.36 8.52 15.99
C LEU A 214 -2.09 8.37 16.83
N SER A 215 -1.72 7.12 17.12
CA SER A 215 -0.55 6.78 17.91
C SER A 215 0.00 5.41 17.54
N GLU A 216 1.26 5.16 17.93
CA GLU A 216 1.88 3.84 17.75
C GLU A 216 1.17 2.76 18.57
N GLU A 217 0.63 3.13 19.74
CA GLU A 217 -0.12 2.23 20.61
C GLU A 217 -1.41 1.75 19.91
N ASN A 218 -2.20 2.69 19.38
CA ASN A 218 -3.43 2.36 18.64
C ASN A 218 -3.14 1.56 17.37
N PHE A 219 -2.06 1.88 16.66
CA PHE A 219 -1.63 1.09 15.51
C PHE A 219 -1.21 -0.33 15.93
N SER A 220 -0.49 -0.48 17.05
CA SER A 220 -0.07 -1.80 17.57
C SER A 220 -1.26 -2.66 17.99
N VAL A 221 -2.28 -2.05 18.61
CA VAL A 221 -3.55 -2.72 18.93
C VAL A 221 -4.23 -3.21 17.65
N PHE A 222 -4.36 -2.35 16.65
CA PHE A 222 -4.92 -2.71 15.36
C PHE A 222 -4.17 -3.89 14.73
N VAL A 223 -2.83 -3.82 14.64
CA VAL A 223 -2.01 -4.89 14.06
C VAL A 223 -2.22 -6.23 14.76
N ARG A 224 -2.21 -6.24 16.10
CA ARG A 224 -2.45 -7.47 16.87
C ARG A 224 -3.82 -8.04 16.56
N GLN A 225 -4.86 -7.20 16.63
CA GLN A 225 -6.22 -7.62 16.35
C GLN A 225 -6.37 -8.18 14.93
N THR A 226 -5.89 -7.46 13.92
CA THR A 226 -6.00 -7.88 12.51
C THR A 226 -5.31 -9.22 12.25
N ILE A 227 -4.12 -9.44 12.81
CA ILE A 227 -3.40 -10.71 12.63
C ILE A 227 -4.04 -11.84 13.43
N THR A 228 -4.60 -11.57 14.61
CA THR A 228 -5.33 -12.58 15.39
C THR A 228 -6.63 -13.00 14.71
N GLU A 229 -7.38 -12.04 14.15
CA GLU A 229 -8.66 -12.29 13.46
C GLU A 229 -8.45 -12.89 12.07
N ASN A 230 -7.37 -12.52 11.37
CA ASN A 230 -6.96 -13.11 10.10
C ASN A 230 -5.49 -13.56 10.12
N PRO A 231 -5.19 -14.73 10.73
CA PRO A 231 -3.82 -15.27 10.75
C PRO A 231 -3.28 -15.54 9.35
N SER A 232 -4.16 -15.81 8.38
CA SER A 232 -3.81 -16.04 6.98
C SER A 232 -3.20 -14.82 6.29
N ALA A 233 -3.32 -13.63 6.90
CA ALA A 233 -2.70 -12.41 6.43
C ALA A 233 -1.16 -12.49 6.48
N LEU A 234 -0.59 -13.24 7.42
CA LEU A 234 0.84 -13.50 7.49
C LEU A 234 1.12 -14.94 7.03
N TYR A 235 1.88 -15.10 5.96
CA TYR A 235 2.31 -16.43 5.56
C TYR A 235 3.46 -16.91 6.45
N VAL A 236 3.28 -18.08 7.06
CA VAL A 236 4.31 -18.83 7.76
C VAL A 236 4.53 -20.13 7.02
N GLU A 237 5.79 -20.48 6.76
CA GLU A 237 6.15 -21.71 6.05
C GLU A 237 5.89 -22.95 6.88
N ASP A 238 5.44 -24.03 6.26
CA ASP A 238 5.24 -25.32 6.93
C ASP A 238 6.56 -25.88 7.49
N SER A 239 7.69 -25.51 6.89
CA SER A 239 9.05 -25.85 7.34
C SER A 239 9.65 -24.79 8.28
N ASN A 240 8.84 -23.85 8.79
CA ASN A 240 9.34 -22.86 9.72
C ASN A 240 9.74 -23.55 11.04
N TYR A 241 10.88 -23.13 11.60
CA TYR A 241 11.46 -23.78 12.78
C TYR A 241 10.54 -23.79 14.02
N TRP A 242 9.55 -22.88 14.08
CA TRP A 242 8.67 -22.69 15.24
C TRP A 242 7.21 -23.11 14.99
N ILE A 243 6.95 -23.86 13.92
CA ILE A 243 5.68 -24.56 13.67
C ILE A 243 5.87 -26.05 13.95
#